data_AF-A0A1I8C0L7-F1
#
_entry.id   AF-A0A1I8C0L7-F1
#
_cell.length_a   1.000
_cell.length_b   1.000
_cell.length_c   1.000
_cell.angle_alpha   90.00
_cell.angle_beta   90.00
_cell.angle_gamma   90.00
#
_symmetry.space_group_name_H-M   'P 1'
#
loop_
_entity.id
_entity.type
_entity.pdbx_description
1 polymer ?
#
loop_
_entity_poly.entity_id
_entity_poly.type
_entity_poly.pdbx_seq_one_letter_code
_entity_poly.pdbx_strand_id
1 'polypeptide(L)'
;MSKRIRQENSVNGNNGNVQSPNKQWLKPKTRLPARWLYCPPMGKVVARKFLPMKTPLDTSYDHLIESPKYYFHPEMVFRTPLRDVNSGAQILLWIDLTNSNSFYQPCEIPSPCKYEKIKMVGHGEAPSVEQTDKFIEIVDKFFEEHPNDIVVVHCTHGFNRTGFLISSYLFKHDGLSIEMAIQEFASARPMGIYKQLYLDELHQRYGDEDDEKIESHGRPLWENGPLSNEEFTMDGIFTIGEEKNLNDDFIPSTSNLNIDNSNSPGKKAKKTPLFMDGRVPNVYFVEDPELRKSVQSQPVSLEGPYGDGTSNNIQFLEMEPYIYLVLIDGYNRVFAFDRDNNPFQINNVTFLNKKAKCLSPLKSLISEEDYLKGTLVDAEMVIDNVEGKEIPRLLIYDLIYFNNINLKKEKFSIRFKAIDDELIKPRIEALKLGIINRDCQSMGVRRKDFWPIKETYKIFQPGFLENVTSCHEIDGLVFQPVNRPYVAGRYDYLLKWKPPELATIDFRLEIKKIQRPGELTEWIGELHVLHLDTPFARLLKVTNQMRQYDRKIIECKYVREKGGWEFMRERTDKSHPNAYLTAKSVLNTIKYPINRNDILNFIHSFVTRKEQLKNENN
;
A
#
# COMPACT_ATOMS: atom_id res chain seq x y z
N MET A 1 -35.52 56.94 44.16
CA MET A 1 -36.40 57.70 43.23
C MET A 1 -35.99 57.28 41.82
N SER A 2 -36.78 56.70 40.93
CA SER A 2 -38.21 56.41 40.87
C SER A 2 -38.45 55.22 39.89
N LYS A 3 -39.27 54.27 40.34
CA LYS A 3 -40.32 53.46 39.66
C LYS A 3 -40.24 53.31 38.12
N ARG A 4 -40.05 52.08 37.59
CA ARG A 4 -41.10 51.08 37.24
C ARG A 4 -42.31 51.66 36.49
N ILE A 5 -42.44 51.31 35.21
CA ILE A 5 -43.72 51.24 34.49
C ILE A 5 -43.80 49.85 33.84
N ARG A 6 -44.81 49.08 34.28
CA ARG A 6 -45.36 47.92 33.58
C ARG A 6 -46.42 48.44 32.61
N GLN A 7 -46.46 47.88 31.40
CA GLN A 7 -47.70 47.79 30.63
C GLN A 7 -47.86 46.33 30.21
N GLU A 8 -48.88 45.68 30.78
CA GLU A 8 -49.51 44.49 30.24
C GLU A 8 -50.60 44.98 29.29
N ASN A 9 -50.71 44.35 28.11
CA ASN A 9 -51.97 44.21 27.40
C ASN A 9 -51.97 42.84 26.73
N SER A 10 -52.87 41.98 27.20
CA SER A 10 -53.18 40.66 26.67
C SER A 10 -54.16 40.79 25.50
N VAL A 11 -53.95 40.03 24.42
CA VAL A 11 -55.05 39.47 23.62
C VAL A 11 -54.67 38.04 23.22
N ASN A 12 -55.52 37.10 23.65
CA ASN A 12 -55.48 35.69 23.31
C ASN A 12 -55.67 35.45 21.80
N GLY A 13 -54.79 34.63 21.23
CA GLY A 13 -54.96 34.01 19.92
C GLY A 13 -54.50 32.56 20.01
N ASN A 14 -55.45 31.67 20.25
CA ASN A 14 -55.29 30.23 20.32
C ASN A 14 -54.80 29.72 18.95
N ASN A 15 -53.61 29.13 18.86
CA ASN A 15 -53.22 28.33 17.69
C ASN A 15 -52.17 27.28 18.08
N GLY A 16 -52.57 26.03 17.90
CA GLY A 16 -51.74 24.91 17.48
C GLY A 16 -50.44 24.72 18.25
N ASN A 17 -50.46 23.72 19.12
CA ASN A 17 -49.28 23.10 19.72
C ASN A 17 -48.38 22.53 18.60
N VAL A 18 -47.60 23.38 17.92
CA VAL A 18 -46.50 22.95 17.06
C VAL A 18 -45.41 22.50 18.02
N GLN A 19 -45.36 21.20 18.26
CA GLN A 19 -44.24 20.57 18.95
C GLN A 19 -42.94 21.08 18.32
N SER A 20 -42.22 21.86 19.12
CA SER A 20 -40.90 22.34 18.80
C SER A 20 -40.01 21.13 18.47
N PRO A 21 -39.21 21.15 17.40
CA PRO A 21 -38.39 20.00 17.04
C PRO A 21 -37.49 19.65 18.22
N ASN A 22 -37.53 18.36 18.60
CA ASN A 22 -36.93 17.78 19.79
C ASN A 22 -35.59 18.44 20.20
N LYS A 23 -35.48 18.81 21.48
CA LYS A 23 -34.29 19.36 22.16
C LYS A 23 -33.02 18.47 22.10
N GLN A 24 -33.02 17.40 21.33
CA GLN A 24 -31.94 16.41 21.24
C GLN A 24 -30.85 16.82 20.22
N TRP A 25 -31.15 17.75 19.32
CA TRP A 25 -30.27 18.14 18.19
C TRP A 25 -29.30 19.30 18.51
N LEU A 26 -29.54 20.06 19.57
CA LEU A 26 -28.75 21.24 19.94
C LEU A 26 -27.52 20.94 20.83
N LYS A 27 -27.19 19.67 21.05
CA LYS A 27 -25.99 19.30 21.81
C LYS A 27 -24.80 19.23 20.86
N PRO A 28 -23.73 20.02 21.06
CA PRO A 28 -22.53 19.95 20.24
C PRO A 28 -22.00 18.51 20.27
N LYS A 29 -21.78 17.95 19.08
CA LYS A 29 -21.27 16.59 18.95
C LYS A 29 -19.82 16.55 19.46
N THR A 30 -19.47 15.46 20.12
CA THR A 30 -18.15 15.31 20.76
C THR A 30 -17.16 14.51 19.91
N ARG A 31 -17.63 13.81 18.87
CA ARG A 31 -16.79 12.95 18.03
C ARG A 31 -17.36 12.75 16.64
N LEU A 32 -16.48 12.74 15.64
CA LEU A 32 -16.80 12.32 14.27
C LEU A 32 -17.07 10.80 14.21
N PRO A 33 -17.86 10.33 13.22
CA PRO A 33 -17.97 8.90 12.97
C PRO A 33 -16.58 8.31 12.67
N ALA A 34 -16.31 7.11 13.18
CA ALA A 34 -14.99 6.50 13.05
C ALA A 34 -14.59 6.38 11.57
N ARG A 35 -13.37 6.84 11.25
CA ARG A 35 -12.77 6.77 9.90
C ARG A 35 -13.59 7.48 8.81
N TRP A 36 -14.40 8.47 9.18
CA TRP A 36 -15.26 9.19 8.23
C TRP A 36 -14.54 10.33 7.49
N LEU A 37 -13.58 10.98 8.15
CA LEU A 37 -12.97 12.24 7.68
C LEU A 37 -12.34 12.11 6.29
N TYR A 38 -11.46 11.11 6.11
CA TYR A 38 -10.75 10.89 4.86
C TYR A 38 -11.48 9.98 3.87
N CYS A 39 -12.65 9.44 4.25
CA CYS A 39 -13.50 8.67 3.35
C CYS A 39 -13.93 9.54 2.16
N PRO A 40 -13.76 9.09 0.91
CA PRO A 40 -14.23 9.81 -0.27
C PRO A 40 -15.72 10.11 -0.16
N PRO A 41 -16.16 11.35 -0.47
CA PRO A 41 -17.54 11.77 -0.25
C PRO A 41 -18.52 10.96 -1.09
N MET A 42 -18.29 10.85 -2.40
CA MET A 42 -19.24 10.28 -3.37
C MET A 42 -18.53 9.35 -4.37
N GLY A 43 -19.25 8.34 -4.87
CA GLY A 43 -18.86 7.55 -6.04
C GLY A 43 -19.50 8.09 -7.32
N LYS A 44 -19.36 7.35 -8.42
CA LYS A 44 -20.09 7.59 -9.67
C LYS A 44 -21.46 6.91 -9.63
N VAL A 45 -22.32 7.22 -10.60
CA VAL A 45 -23.63 6.57 -10.73
C VAL A 45 -23.44 5.13 -11.20
N VAL A 46 -24.00 4.18 -10.45
CA VAL A 46 -24.02 2.73 -10.71
C VAL A 46 -25.23 2.41 -11.58
N ALA A 47 -25.02 1.70 -12.70
CA ALA A 47 -26.10 1.28 -13.61
C ALA A 47 -27.07 2.39 -14.04
N ARG A 48 -26.61 3.65 -14.10
CA ARG A 48 -27.42 4.87 -14.34
C ARG A 48 -28.57 5.11 -13.37
N LYS A 49 -28.58 4.42 -12.21
CA LYS A 49 -29.69 4.39 -11.26
C LYS A 49 -29.29 4.90 -9.87
N PHE A 50 -28.14 4.46 -9.37
CA PHE A 50 -27.77 4.66 -7.96
C PHE A 50 -26.53 5.53 -7.80
N LEU A 51 -26.56 6.48 -6.87
CA LEU A 51 -25.40 7.27 -6.47
C LEU A 51 -24.95 6.88 -5.05
N PRO A 52 -23.88 6.07 -4.90
CA PRO A 52 -23.35 5.67 -3.62
C PRO A 52 -22.46 6.77 -3.02
N MET A 53 -22.64 7.05 -1.72
CA MET A 53 -21.84 8.06 -1.02
C MET A 53 -21.69 7.74 0.48
N LYS A 54 -20.76 8.42 1.15
CA LYS A 54 -20.68 8.39 2.62
C LYS A 54 -21.84 9.16 3.24
N THR A 55 -22.12 8.97 4.53
CA THR A 55 -23.14 9.82 5.18
C THR A 55 -22.65 11.27 5.21
N PRO A 56 -23.44 12.27 4.79
CA PRO A 56 -23.10 13.65 5.08
C PRO A 56 -23.25 13.92 6.58
N LEU A 57 -22.64 15.01 7.03
CA LEU A 57 -22.76 15.53 8.39
C LEU A 57 -23.37 16.92 8.33
N ASP A 58 -24.23 17.28 9.29
CA ASP A 58 -24.71 18.64 9.47
C ASP A 58 -23.62 19.56 10.02
N THR A 59 -23.91 20.86 10.05
CA THR A 59 -22.97 21.90 10.53
C THR A 59 -22.62 21.76 12.02
N SER A 60 -23.32 20.91 12.78
CA SER A 60 -22.99 20.65 14.19
C SER A 60 -21.71 19.82 14.37
N TYR A 61 -21.13 19.29 13.28
CA TYR A 61 -19.85 18.57 13.27
C TYR A 61 -18.66 19.43 12.83
N ASP A 62 -18.88 20.64 12.32
CA ASP A 62 -17.84 21.47 11.68
C ASP A 62 -16.67 21.79 12.63
N HIS A 63 -16.96 22.01 13.92
CA HIS A 63 -15.93 22.30 14.93
C HIS A 63 -15.00 21.11 15.22
N LEU A 64 -15.34 19.90 14.76
CA LEU A 64 -14.51 18.69 14.88
C LEU A 64 -13.68 18.41 13.63
N ILE A 65 -13.90 19.13 12.55
CA ILE A 65 -13.26 18.89 11.25
C ILE A 65 -12.07 19.85 11.11
N GLU A 66 -10.88 19.29 10.85
CA GLU A 66 -9.62 20.04 10.82
C GLU A 66 -9.50 21.07 9.69
N SER A 67 -10.31 20.94 8.63
CA SER A 67 -10.25 21.82 7.46
C SER A 67 -11.56 21.82 6.67
N PRO A 68 -12.04 23.00 6.18
CA PRO A 68 -13.25 23.10 5.36
C PRO A 68 -13.25 22.24 4.09
N LYS A 69 -12.08 21.83 3.58
CA LYS A 69 -11.97 20.94 2.42
C LYS A 69 -12.57 19.55 2.64
N TYR A 70 -12.79 19.14 3.90
CA TYR A 70 -13.40 17.86 4.25
C TYR A 70 -14.88 17.98 4.63
N TYR A 71 -15.47 19.18 4.50
CA TYR A 71 -16.91 19.36 4.72
C TYR A 71 -17.70 18.57 3.68
N PHE A 72 -18.75 17.92 4.15
CA PHE A 72 -19.65 17.16 3.30
C PHE A 72 -21.06 17.20 3.89
N HIS A 73 -21.82 18.21 3.47
CA HIS A 73 -23.19 18.48 3.90
C HIS A 73 -24.20 17.96 2.85
N PRO A 74 -25.47 17.70 3.23
CA PRO A 74 -26.48 17.18 2.31
C PRO A 74 -26.65 18.01 1.03
N GLU A 75 -26.66 19.33 1.16
CA GLU A 75 -26.77 20.30 0.06
C GLU A 75 -25.63 20.18 -0.98
N MET A 76 -24.44 19.75 -0.56
CA MET A 76 -23.30 19.62 -1.48
C MET A 76 -23.51 18.50 -2.50
N VAL A 77 -24.31 17.48 -2.18
CA VAL A 77 -24.63 16.36 -3.09
C VAL A 77 -25.39 16.87 -4.32
N PHE A 78 -26.31 17.81 -4.15
CA PHE A 78 -27.13 18.37 -5.24
C PHE A 78 -26.38 19.36 -6.12
N ARG A 79 -25.24 19.88 -5.65
CA ARG A 79 -24.37 20.78 -6.43
C ARG A 79 -23.37 20.02 -7.31
N THR A 80 -23.25 18.71 -7.08
CA THR A 80 -22.31 17.85 -7.77
C THR A 80 -22.90 17.42 -9.13
N PRO A 81 -22.25 17.72 -10.26
CA PRO A 81 -22.73 17.30 -11.57
C PRO A 81 -22.78 15.77 -11.69
N LEU A 82 -23.96 15.24 -11.98
CA LEU A 82 -24.14 13.82 -12.27
C LEU A 82 -23.53 13.49 -13.64
N ARG A 83 -22.64 12.50 -13.68
CA ARG A 83 -22.06 11.94 -14.90
C ARG A 83 -22.68 10.58 -15.18
N ASP A 84 -22.72 10.19 -16.46
CA ASP A 84 -23.24 8.89 -16.91
C ASP A 84 -24.74 8.65 -16.59
N VAL A 85 -25.54 9.72 -16.60
CA VAL A 85 -27.00 9.69 -16.37
C VAL A 85 -27.81 10.08 -17.61
N ASN A 86 -29.11 9.79 -17.59
CA ASN A 86 -30.03 10.25 -18.61
C ASN A 86 -30.09 11.79 -18.66
N SER A 87 -30.27 12.36 -19.85
CA SER A 87 -30.36 13.82 -20.01
C SER A 87 -31.51 14.39 -19.18
N GLY A 88 -31.17 15.28 -18.23
CA GLY A 88 -32.15 15.90 -17.33
C GLY A 88 -32.44 15.12 -16.04
N ALA A 89 -31.76 14.01 -15.78
CA ALA A 89 -31.93 13.23 -14.55
C ALA A 89 -31.64 14.07 -13.29
N GLN A 90 -32.50 13.92 -12.28
CA GLN A 90 -32.37 14.58 -10.98
C GLN A 90 -32.23 13.57 -9.85
N ILE A 91 -31.65 13.98 -8.72
CA ILE A 91 -31.66 13.17 -7.50
C ILE A 91 -33.02 13.35 -6.83
N LEU A 92 -33.86 12.31 -6.83
CA LEU A 92 -35.24 12.39 -6.33
C LEU A 92 -35.55 11.42 -5.18
N LEU A 93 -34.66 10.47 -4.88
CA LEU A 93 -34.79 9.59 -3.72
C LEU A 93 -33.47 9.50 -2.96
N TRP A 94 -33.55 9.58 -1.64
CA TRP A 94 -32.42 9.52 -0.72
C TRP A 94 -32.64 8.41 0.30
N ILE A 95 -31.82 7.36 0.24
CA ILE A 95 -31.90 6.19 1.11
C ILE A 95 -30.76 6.21 2.13
N ASP A 96 -31.13 6.31 3.41
CA ASP A 96 -30.22 6.30 4.55
C ASP A 96 -30.23 4.93 5.26
N LEU A 97 -29.09 4.24 5.19
CA LEU A 97 -28.88 2.90 5.77
C LEU A 97 -28.25 2.94 7.17
N THR A 98 -28.04 4.12 7.74
CA THR A 98 -27.40 4.26 9.05
C THR A 98 -28.38 3.94 10.18
N ASN A 99 -27.89 3.37 11.27
CA ASN A 99 -28.72 3.16 12.47
C ASN A 99 -28.94 4.47 13.25
N SER A 100 -28.00 5.42 13.11
CA SER A 100 -28.05 6.68 13.84
C SER A 100 -28.96 7.67 13.12
N ASN A 101 -29.67 8.49 13.89
CA ASN A 101 -30.30 9.70 13.35
C ASN A 101 -29.38 10.92 13.51
N SER A 102 -28.22 10.78 14.16
CA SER A 102 -27.45 11.91 14.67
C SER A 102 -26.65 12.71 13.64
N PHE A 103 -26.60 12.28 12.38
CA PHE A 103 -25.64 12.78 11.40
C PHE A 103 -26.09 14.06 10.69
N TYR A 104 -27.35 14.13 10.27
CA TYR A 104 -27.97 15.30 9.65
C TYR A 104 -29.51 15.19 9.74
N GLN A 105 -30.23 16.29 9.53
CA GLN A 105 -31.70 16.27 9.50
C GLN A 105 -32.25 15.97 8.11
N PRO A 106 -33.33 15.17 8.00
CA PRO A 106 -34.02 14.97 6.73
C PRO A 106 -34.51 16.27 6.06
N CYS A 107 -34.79 17.31 6.84
CA CYS A 107 -35.19 18.62 6.30
C CYS A 107 -34.06 19.40 5.61
N GLU A 108 -32.81 18.96 5.74
CA GLU A 108 -31.66 19.52 5.02
C GLU A 108 -31.54 18.97 3.59
N ILE A 109 -32.34 17.97 3.22
CA ILE A 109 -32.40 17.44 1.86
C ILE A 109 -33.34 18.36 1.05
N PRO A 110 -32.85 18.99 -0.04
CA PRO A 110 -33.66 19.83 -0.92
C PRO A 110 -34.87 19.09 -1.51
N SER A 111 -36.02 19.76 -1.51
CA SER A 111 -37.18 19.37 -2.30
C SER A 111 -36.86 19.46 -3.80
N PRO A 112 -37.30 18.52 -4.66
CA PRO A 112 -38.34 17.50 -4.43
C PRO A 112 -37.83 16.11 -3.98
N CYS A 113 -36.58 15.98 -3.51
CA CYS A 113 -36.02 14.67 -3.16
C CYS A 113 -36.69 14.06 -1.91
N LYS A 114 -37.16 12.81 -2.03
CA LYS A 114 -37.80 12.04 -0.97
C LYS A 114 -36.74 11.36 -0.09
N TYR A 115 -36.91 11.40 1.23
CA TYR A 115 -36.04 10.72 2.18
C TYR A 115 -36.66 9.42 2.71
N GLU A 116 -35.92 8.32 2.65
CA GLU A 116 -36.29 7.01 3.21
C GLU A 116 -35.16 6.47 4.09
N LYS A 117 -35.50 5.94 5.27
CA LYS A 117 -34.51 5.38 6.21
C LYS A 117 -34.73 3.89 6.43
N ILE A 118 -33.71 3.09 6.14
CA ILE A 118 -33.68 1.64 6.41
C ILE A 118 -32.63 1.39 7.48
N LYS A 119 -33.05 1.28 8.74
CA LYS A 119 -32.13 1.12 9.87
C LYS A 119 -31.44 -0.24 9.83
N MET A 120 -30.12 -0.22 9.68
CA MET A 120 -29.28 -1.42 9.69
C MET A 120 -28.55 -1.55 11.03
N VAL A 121 -28.70 -2.69 11.71
CA VAL A 121 -28.07 -2.97 13.01
C VAL A 121 -26.53 -2.83 12.93
N GLY A 122 -25.89 -2.37 14.01
CA GLY A 122 -24.42 -2.33 14.11
C GLY A 122 -23.83 -3.73 14.32
N HIS A 123 -22.49 -3.88 14.23
CA HIS A 123 -21.72 -5.09 14.61
C HIS A 123 -21.38 -6.15 13.55
N GLY A 124 -21.14 -5.74 12.30
CA GLY A 124 -20.46 -6.63 11.34
C GLY A 124 -21.35 -7.73 10.77
N GLU A 125 -22.65 -7.50 10.70
CA GLU A 125 -23.59 -8.34 9.97
C GLU A 125 -23.94 -7.70 8.62
N ALA A 126 -24.29 -8.55 7.65
CA ALA A 126 -24.83 -8.15 6.36
C ALA A 126 -26.33 -7.80 6.48
N PRO A 127 -26.90 -6.97 5.58
CA PRO A 127 -28.34 -6.66 5.58
C PRO A 127 -29.17 -7.94 5.50
N SER A 128 -30.21 -8.10 6.32
CA SER A 128 -31.07 -9.30 6.30
C SER A 128 -31.87 -9.40 4.99
N VAL A 129 -32.52 -10.55 4.77
CA VAL A 129 -33.40 -10.74 3.60
C VAL A 129 -34.54 -9.72 3.61
N GLU A 130 -35.18 -9.50 4.77
CA GLU A 130 -36.28 -8.53 4.90
C GLU A 130 -35.83 -7.09 4.66
N GLN A 131 -34.61 -6.74 5.11
CA GLN A 131 -34.02 -5.43 4.85
C GLN A 131 -33.69 -5.23 3.37
N THR A 132 -33.29 -6.32 2.70
CA THR A 132 -32.98 -6.31 1.27
C THR A 132 -34.26 -6.17 0.45
N ASP A 133 -35.29 -6.96 0.76
CA ASP A 133 -36.58 -6.89 0.07
C ASP A 133 -37.25 -5.53 0.26
N LYS A 134 -37.17 -4.95 1.47
CA LYS A 134 -37.66 -3.59 1.72
C LYS A 134 -36.91 -2.54 0.89
N PHE A 135 -35.60 -2.66 0.75
CA PHE A 135 -34.83 -1.75 -0.10
C PHE A 135 -35.29 -1.85 -1.55
N ILE A 136 -35.47 -3.07 -2.05
CA ILE A 136 -35.91 -3.34 -3.42
C ILE A 136 -37.31 -2.76 -3.67
N GLU A 137 -38.28 -3.01 -2.77
CA GLU A 137 -39.65 -2.48 -2.87
C GLU A 137 -39.67 -0.94 -2.95
N ILE A 138 -38.86 -0.26 -2.11
CA ILE A 138 -38.77 1.20 -2.11
C ILE A 138 -38.23 1.71 -3.45
N VAL A 139 -37.21 1.04 -3.98
CA VAL A 139 -36.52 1.44 -5.21
C VAL A 139 -37.37 1.14 -6.45
N ASP A 140 -38.07 0.01 -6.48
CA ASP A 140 -38.97 -0.35 -7.59
C ASP A 140 -40.09 0.65 -7.73
N LYS A 141 -40.78 0.94 -6.62
CA LYS A 141 -41.83 1.95 -6.60
C LYS A 141 -41.33 3.31 -7.08
N PHE A 142 -40.09 3.66 -6.76
CA PHE A 142 -39.48 4.88 -7.24
C PHE A 142 -39.25 4.86 -8.75
N PHE A 143 -38.66 3.80 -9.30
CA PHE A 143 -38.39 3.72 -10.74
C PHE A 143 -39.65 3.52 -11.60
N GLU A 144 -40.75 3.03 -11.03
CA GLU A 144 -42.08 3.06 -11.67
C GLU A 144 -42.56 4.50 -11.94
N GLU A 145 -42.35 5.40 -10.98
CA GLU A 145 -42.78 6.81 -11.07
C GLU A 145 -41.72 7.70 -11.75
N HIS A 146 -40.44 7.36 -11.59
CA HIS A 146 -39.28 8.18 -11.96
C HIS A 146 -38.18 7.35 -12.68
N PRO A 147 -38.46 6.81 -13.88
CA PRO A 147 -37.58 5.82 -14.54
C PRO A 147 -36.20 6.34 -14.97
N ASN A 148 -36.03 7.67 -15.05
CA ASN A 148 -34.80 8.30 -15.52
C ASN A 148 -34.02 9.05 -14.44
N ASP A 149 -34.54 9.10 -13.21
CA ASP A 149 -33.96 9.86 -12.11
C ASP A 149 -33.09 8.99 -11.19
N ILE A 150 -32.36 9.62 -10.27
CA ILE A 150 -31.31 8.97 -9.50
C ILE A 150 -31.71 8.76 -8.03
N VAL A 151 -31.38 7.57 -7.53
CA VAL A 151 -31.48 7.19 -6.11
C VAL A 151 -30.11 7.33 -5.45
N VAL A 152 -30.02 8.21 -4.46
CA VAL A 152 -28.86 8.30 -3.59
C VAL A 152 -28.95 7.24 -2.49
N VAL A 153 -27.86 6.51 -2.25
CA VAL A 153 -27.81 5.49 -1.20
C VAL A 153 -26.54 5.66 -0.37
N HIS A 154 -26.67 5.73 0.95
CA HIS A 154 -25.50 5.80 1.83
C HIS A 154 -25.65 4.96 3.09
N CYS A 155 -24.50 4.51 3.60
CA CYS A 155 -24.35 4.06 4.98
C CYS A 155 -23.38 5.02 5.68
N THR A 156 -22.59 4.57 6.67
CA THR A 156 -21.59 5.45 7.31
C THR A 156 -20.49 5.85 6.30
N HIS A 157 -19.94 4.89 5.56
CA HIS A 157 -18.85 5.12 4.60
C HIS A 157 -19.28 5.02 3.12
N GLY A 158 -20.44 4.43 2.84
CA GLY A 158 -20.95 4.30 1.48
C GLY A 158 -20.37 3.16 0.65
N PHE A 159 -19.86 2.11 1.29
CA PHE A 159 -19.21 0.97 0.62
C PHE A 159 -19.93 -0.35 0.91
N ASN A 160 -19.78 -0.91 2.11
CA ASN A 160 -20.22 -2.30 2.37
C ASN A 160 -21.75 -2.50 2.30
N ARG A 161 -22.54 -1.87 3.17
CA ARG A 161 -24.01 -2.03 3.17
C ARG A 161 -24.66 -1.44 1.91
N THR A 162 -24.09 -0.31 1.45
CA THR A 162 -24.53 0.37 0.23
C THR A 162 -24.33 -0.52 -0.98
N GLY A 163 -23.12 -1.05 -1.16
CA GLY A 163 -22.78 -1.99 -2.23
C GLY A 163 -23.56 -3.28 -2.15
N PHE A 164 -23.76 -3.83 -0.94
CA PHE A 164 -24.57 -5.03 -0.73
C PHE A 164 -25.99 -4.88 -1.29
N LEU A 165 -26.68 -3.80 -0.91
CA LEU A 165 -28.05 -3.57 -1.33
C LEU A 165 -28.17 -3.21 -2.81
N ILE A 166 -27.27 -2.36 -3.32
CA ILE A 166 -27.22 -2.04 -4.75
C ILE A 166 -26.97 -3.31 -5.57
N SER A 167 -26.01 -4.14 -5.17
CA SER A 167 -25.70 -5.39 -5.88
C SER A 167 -26.86 -6.38 -5.83
N SER A 168 -27.55 -6.49 -4.68
CA SER A 168 -28.76 -7.31 -4.54
C SER A 168 -29.89 -6.85 -5.46
N TYR A 169 -30.05 -5.53 -5.63
CA TYR A 169 -31.06 -4.96 -6.54
C TYR A 169 -30.73 -5.28 -8.00
N LEU A 170 -29.48 -5.03 -8.40
CA LEU A 170 -29.01 -5.29 -9.77
C LEU A 170 -29.17 -6.76 -10.16
N PHE A 171 -28.89 -7.68 -9.22
CA PHE A 171 -29.15 -9.11 -9.42
C PHE A 171 -30.63 -9.41 -9.64
N LYS A 172 -31.52 -8.96 -8.74
CA LYS A 172 -32.94 -9.30 -8.81
C LYS A 172 -33.69 -8.63 -9.98
N HIS A 173 -33.29 -7.41 -10.39
CA HIS A 173 -34.06 -6.60 -11.35
C HIS A 173 -33.38 -6.41 -12.70
N ASP A 174 -32.05 -6.27 -12.72
CA ASP A 174 -31.32 -5.98 -13.96
C ASP A 174 -30.76 -7.26 -14.60
N GLY A 175 -31.01 -8.43 -14.00
CA GLY A 175 -30.63 -9.75 -14.52
C GLY A 175 -29.12 -9.96 -14.58
N LEU A 176 -28.35 -9.13 -13.86
CA LEU A 176 -26.90 -9.29 -13.71
C LEU A 176 -26.62 -10.50 -12.82
N SER A 177 -25.56 -11.25 -13.12
CA SER A 177 -25.00 -12.17 -12.13
C SER A 177 -24.52 -11.38 -10.91
N ILE A 178 -24.41 -12.05 -9.76
CA ILE A 178 -24.03 -11.36 -8.54
C ILE A 178 -22.59 -10.82 -8.62
N GLU A 179 -21.71 -11.51 -9.35
CA GLU A 179 -20.34 -11.11 -9.69
C GLU A 179 -20.33 -9.80 -10.48
N MET A 180 -21.13 -9.73 -11.54
CA MET A 180 -21.24 -8.54 -12.38
C MET A 180 -21.83 -7.37 -11.61
N ALA A 181 -22.82 -7.62 -10.75
CA ALA A 181 -23.42 -6.60 -9.90
C ALA A 181 -22.40 -6.01 -8.90
N ILE A 182 -21.55 -6.85 -8.30
CA ILE A 182 -20.46 -6.42 -7.40
C ILE A 182 -19.40 -5.62 -8.16
N GLN A 183 -19.02 -6.06 -9.36
CA GLN A 183 -18.04 -5.37 -10.22
C GLN A 183 -18.56 -4.01 -10.72
N GLU A 184 -19.84 -3.93 -11.11
CA GLU A 184 -20.52 -2.69 -11.51
C GLU A 184 -20.47 -1.66 -10.36
N PHE A 185 -20.76 -2.10 -9.13
CA PHE A 185 -20.62 -1.27 -7.95
C PHE A 185 -19.16 -0.83 -7.70
N ALA A 186 -18.20 -1.76 -7.79
CA ALA A 186 -16.78 -1.49 -7.55
C ALA A 186 -16.18 -0.50 -8.57
N SER A 187 -16.64 -0.55 -9.82
CA SER A 187 -16.23 0.37 -10.90
C SER A 187 -16.69 1.81 -10.64
N ALA A 188 -17.90 1.96 -10.10
CA ALA A 188 -18.46 3.27 -9.74
C ALA A 188 -17.93 3.79 -8.39
N ARG A 189 -17.60 2.89 -7.46
CA ARG A 189 -17.10 3.21 -6.12
C ARG A 189 -15.81 2.41 -5.84
N PRO A 190 -14.63 2.97 -6.18
CA PRO A 190 -13.35 2.25 -6.13
C PRO A 190 -13.07 1.57 -4.78
N MET A 191 -12.53 0.34 -4.81
CA MET A 191 -12.42 -0.64 -3.71
C MET A 191 -13.71 -1.42 -3.40
N GLY A 192 -14.87 -0.99 -3.89
CA GLY A 192 -16.12 -1.74 -3.79
C GLY A 192 -16.49 -2.18 -2.36
N ILE A 193 -17.05 -3.38 -2.24
CA ILE A 193 -17.34 -4.00 -0.94
C ILE A 193 -16.03 -4.58 -0.38
N TYR A 194 -15.49 -3.91 0.65
CA TYR A 194 -14.16 -4.21 1.18
C TYR A 194 -14.15 -5.10 2.43
N LYS A 195 -15.33 -5.56 2.88
CA LYS A 195 -15.46 -6.50 3.99
C LYS A 195 -15.98 -7.84 3.47
N GLN A 196 -15.15 -8.88 3.61
CA GLN A 196 -15.42 -10.21 3.07
C GLN A 196 -16.81 -10.75 3.46
N LEU A 197 -17.26 -10.54 4.71
CA LEU A 197 -18.56 -11.05 5.17
C LEU A 197 -19.75 -10.63 4.29
N TYR A 198 -19.69 -9.46 3.66
CA TYR A 198 -20.77 -8.97 2.80
C TYR A 198 -20.72 -9.65 1.42
N LEU A 199 -19.52 -9.93 0.91
CA LEU A 199 -19.32 -10.67 -0.33
C LEU A 199 -19.74 -12.14 -0.14
N ASP A 200 -19.32 -12.75 0.97
CA ASP A 200 -19.68 -14.12 1.33
C ASP A 200 -21.20 -14.28 1.43
N GLU A 201 -21.88 -13.34 2.07
CA GLU A 201 -23.35 -13.37 2.19
C GLU A 201 -24.05 -13.16 0.84
N LEU A 202 -23.57 -12.25 -0.02
CA LEU A 202 -24.14 -12.06 -1.36
C LEU A 202 -24.02 -13.34 -2.20
N HIS A 203 -22.84 -13.95 -2.18
CA HIS A 203 -22.59 -15.18 -2.89
C HIS A 203 -23.39 -16.35 -2.29
N GLN A 204 -23.53 -16.42 -0.96
CA GLN A 204 -24.39 -17.42 -0.31
C GLN A 204 -25.88 -17.27 -0.69
N ARG A 205 -26.37 -16.03 -0.90
CA ARG A 205 -27.77 -15.78 -1.24
C ARG A 205 -28.09 -15.92 -2.72
N TYR A 206 -27.13 -15.58 -3.58
CA TYR A 206 -27.40 -15.31 -5.00
C TYR A 206 -26.39 -15.96 -5.97
N GLY A 207 -25.26 -16.47 -5.49
CA GLY A 207 -24.25 -17.13 -6.33
C GLY A 207 -24.52 -18.62 -6.52
N ASP A 208 -23.96 -19.19 -7.60
CA ASP A 208 -24.07 -20.62 -7.87
C ASP A 208 -22.96 -21.43 -7.14
N GLU A 209 -23.20 -22.72 -6.88
CA GLU A 209 -22.24 -23.58 -6.13
C GLU A 209 -20.89 -23.77 -6.85
N ASP A 210 -20.88 -23.57 -8.18
CA ASP A 210 -19.71 -23.71 -9.05
C ASP A 210 -18.94 -22.40 -9.27
N ASP A 211 -19.47 -21.26 -8.80
CA ASP A 211 -18.85 -19.94 -8.98
C ASP A 211 -17.66 -19.72 -8.04
N GLU A 212 -16.58 -19.11 -8.56
CA GLU A 212 -15.40 -18.80 -7.75
C GLU A 212 -15.70 -17.66 -6.76
N LYS A 213 -15.39 -17.87 -5.48
CA LYS A 213 -15.65 -16.88 -4.42
C LYS A 213 -14.90 -15.57 -4.66
N ILE A 214 -15.63 -14.46 -4.65
CA ILE A 214 -15.07 -13.12 -4.77
C ILE A 214 -14.32 -12.75 -3.49
N GLU A 215 -13.01 -12.57 -3.59
CA GLU A 215 -12.18 -12.09 -2.49
C GLU A 215 -12.11 -10.57 -2.45
N SER A 216 -12.19 -10.03 -1.23
CA SER A 216 -12.13 -8.60 -0.98
C SER A 216 -10.71 -8.04 -1.08
N HIS A 217 -10.57 -6.84 -1.66
CA HIS A 217 -9.31 -6.09 -1.68
C HIS A 217 -8.83 -5.58 -0.31
N GLY A 218 -9.57 -5.87 0.76
CA GLY A 218 -9.26 -5.42 2.11
C GLY A 218 -9.59 -3.95 2.35
N ARG A 219 -9.37 -3.47 3.57
CA ARG A 219 -9.79 -2.13 3.99
C ARG A 219 -9.11 -1.04 3.15
N PRO A 220 -9.85 0.00 2.72
CA PRO A 220 -9.30 1.03 1.87
C PRO A 220 -8.33 1.94 2.63
N LEU A 221 -7.29 2.40 1.93
CA LEU A 221 -6.18 3.17 2.51
C LEU A 221 -6.60 4.46 3.24
N TRP A 222 -7.71 5.08 2.81
CA TRP A 222 -8.25 6.28 3.46
C TRP A 222 -8.76 6.02 4.89
N GLU A 223 -8.94 4.77 5.31
CA GLU A 223 -9.25 4.44 6.72
C GLU A 223 -8.11 4.81 7.68
N ASN A 224 -6.87 4.94 7.17
CA ASN A 224 -5.65 5.12 7.95
C ASN A 224 -5.11 6.57 7.96
N GLY A 225 -5.74 7.50 7.25
CA GLY A 225 -5.28 8.89 7.16
C GLY A 225 -5.53 9.53 5.79
N PRO A 226 -5.12 10.78 5.59
CA PRO A 226 -5.21 11.45 4.30
C PRO A 226 -4.26 10.79 3.29
N LEU A 227 -4.76 10.51 2.09
CA LEU A 227 -3.95 10.03 0.98
C LEU A 227 -3.04 11.17 0.50
N SER A 228 -1.73 10.93 0.39
CA SER A 228 -0.79 11.95 -0.09
C SER A 228 -0.90 12.08 -1.61
N ASN A 229 -1.53 13.17 -2.03
CA ASN A 229 -1.91 13.60 -3.38
C ASN A 229 -3.41 13.38 -3.64
N GLU A 230 -4.23 14.37 -3.26
CA GLU A 230 -5.41 14.80 -4.05
C GLU A 230 -6.09 16.03 -3.43
N GLU A 231 -6.41 16.99 -4.30
CA GLU A 231 -7.47 17.97 -4.06
C GLU A 231 -8.81 17.22 -4.09
N PHE A 232 -9.56 17.26 -2.99
CA PHE A 232 -10.92 16.75 -2.95
C PHE A 232 -11.79 17.59 -3.87
N THR A 233 -12.17 17.05 -5.03
CA THR A 233 -13.29 17.59 -5.81
C THR A 233 -14.58 16.88 -5.38
N MET A 234 -15.67 17.65 -5.28
CA MET A 234 -17.00 17.19 -4.87
C MET A 234 -17.56 16.06 -5.77
N ASP A 235 -17.04 15.95 -7.00
CA ASP A 235 -17.51 15.07 -8.06
C ASP A 235 -16.95 13.65 -8.01
N GLY A 236 -16.20 13.28 -6.97
CA GLY A 236 -15.58 11.95 -6.88
C GLY A 236 -14.57 11.68 -8.01
N ILE A 237 -14.06 12.74 -8.65
CA ILE A 237 -13.07 12.64 -9.72
C ILE A 237 -11.70 12.44 -9.08
N PHE A 238 -11.22 11.20 -9.15
CA PHE A 238 -9.81 10.93 -9.33
C PHE A 238 -9.44 11.51 -10.71
N THR A 239 -8.84 12.70 -10.78
CA THR A 239 -8.30 13.19 -12.05
C THR A 239 -6.99 12.43 -12.28
N ILE A 240 -7.10 11.18 -12.73
CA ILE A 240 -6.02 10.54 -13.45
C ILE A 240 -5.90 11.33 -14.76
N GLY A 241 -4.84 12.13 -14.88
CA GLY A 241 -4.31 12.47 -16.19
C GLY A 241 -3.95 11.15 -16.88
N GLU A 242 -4.85 10.73 -17.76
CA GLU A 242 -4.73 9.69 -18.79
C GLU A 242 -3.88 8.45 -18.43
N GLU A 243 -4.55 7.35 -18.06
CA GLU A 243 -4.45 6.09 -18.81
C GLU A 243 -5.31 4.95 -18.22
N LYS A 244 -5.91 4.21 -19.17
CA LYS A 244 -6.18 2.76 -19.21
C LYS A 244 -7.38 2.16 -18.46
N ASN A 245 -8.36 1.80 -19.29
CA ASN A 245 -9.15 0.58 -19.14
C ASN A 245 -8.29 -0.65 -19.44
N LEU A 246 -8.37 -1.64 -18.56
CA LEU A 246 -8.29 -3.06 -18.87
C LEU A 246 -9.28 -3.78 -17.95
N ASN A 247 -10.25 -4.44 -18.59
CA ASN A 247 -10.81 -5.71 -18.17
C ASN A 247 -10.15 -6.73 -19.14
N ASP A 248 -9.76 -7.95 -18.79
CA ASP A 248 -10.42 -8.94 -17.93
C ASP A 248 -9.45 -10.07 -17.51
N ASP A 249 -9.77 -10.67 -16.35
CA ASP A 249 -9.64 -12.07 -15.93
C ASP A 249 -8.27 -12.79 -15.84
N PHE A 250 -7.94 -13.28 -14.63
CA PHE A 250 -7.97 -14.73 -14.34
C PHE A 250 -7.72 -15.06 -12.85
N ILE A 251 -8.56 -15.92 -12.30
CA ILE A 251 -8.47 -16.53 -10.97
C ILE A 251 -7.60 -17.80 -11.04
N PRO A 252 -6.80 -18.15 -10.02
CA PRO A 252 -6.33 -19.51 -9.83
C PRO A 252 -6.98 -20.15 -8.60
N SER A 253 -7.72 -21.21 -8.89
CA SER A 253 -8.36 -22.14 -7.96
C SER A 253 -7.38 -22.77 -6.96
N THR A 254 -7.76 -22.88 -5.70
CA THR A 254 -7.30 -23.97 -4.82
C THR A 254 -8.41 -24.45 -3.90
N SER A 255 -8.99 -25.59 -4.26
CA SER A 255 -9.71 -26.47 -3.35
C SER A 255 -8.72 -27.18 -2.42
N ASN A 256 -9.09 -27.31 -1.14
CA ASN A 256 -8.69 -28.44 -0.31
C ASN A 256 -9.81 -28.73 0.68
N LEU A 257 -10.67 -29.67 0.29
CA LEU A 257 -11.48 -30.49 1.18
C LEU A 257 -10.52 -31.43 1.95
N ASN A 258 -10.68 -31.51 3.26
CA ASN A 258 -10.31 -32.70 4.02
C ASN A 258 -11.60 -33.40 4.43
N ILE A 259 -11.85 -34.57 3.86
CA ILE A 259 -12.58 -35.67 4.52
C ILE A 259 -11.68 -36.91 4.44
N ASP A 260 -11.61 -37.62 5.54
CA ASP A 260 -10.68 -38.69 5.90
C ASP A 260 -10.71 -39.98 5.03
N ASN A 261 -9.57 -40.68 5.10
CA ASN A 261 -9.32 -42.13 5.00
C ASN A 261 -9.60 -42.91 3.69
N SER A 262 -8.53 -43.25 2.97
CA SER A 262 -8.10 -44.66 2.80
C SER A 262 -6.74 -44.81 2.07
N ASN A 263 -5.84 -45.58 2.69
CA ASN A 263 -4.66 -46.31 2.21
C ASN A 263 -3.95 -45.93 0.88
N SER A 264 -2.63 -45.65 1.00
CA SER A 264 -1.48 -46.09 0.15
C SER A 264 -0.50 -44.97 -0.30
N PRO A 265 0.81 -45.27 -0.51
CA PRO A 265 1.90 -44.38 -0.12
C PRO A 265 2.61 -43.65 -1.28
N GLY A 266 3.11 -42.44 -1.02
CA GLY A 266 4.08 -41.74 -1.89
C GLY A 266 4.19 -40.22 -1.66
N LYS A 267 4.73 -39.76 -0.54
CA LYS A 267 4.98 -38.32 -0.27
C LYS A 267 6.28 -37.83 -0.92
N LYS A 268 6.20 -36.78 -1.76
CA LYS A 268 7.31 -35.86 -2.08
C LYS A 268 7.29 -34.69 -1.07
N ALA A 269 8.46 -34.35 -0.51
CA ALA A 269 8.63 -33.32 0.52
C ALA A 269 8.46 -31.87 -0.01
N LYS A 270 7.86 -30.97 0.79
CA LYS A 270 7.83 -29.51 0.54
C LYS A 270 9.25 -28.93 0.69
N LYS A 271 9.65 -28.05 -0.23
CA LYS A 271 10.99 -27.43 -0.29
C LYS A 271 11.03 -26.20 0.65
N THR A 272 11.95 -26.19 1.62
CA THR A 272 12.15 -25.08 2.57
C THR A 272 12.70 -23.83 1.87
N PRO A 273 12.24 -22.61 2.19
CA PRO A 273 12.78 -21.38 1.61
C PRO A 273 14.24 -21.16 2.03
N LEU A 274 15.07 -20.69 1.10
CA LEU A 274 16.50 -20.47 1.29
C LEU A 274 16.82 -18.98 1.28
N PHE A 275 17.60 -18.51 2.25
CA PHE A 275 18.06 -17.12 2.28
C PHE A 275 19.15 -16.90 1.23
N MET A 276 18.94 -15.97 0.29
CA MET A 276 19.91 -15.67 -0.79
C MET A 276 20.35 -16.94 -1.55
N ASP A 277 19.41 -17.85 -1.86
CA ASP A 277 19.66 -19.17 -2.49
C ASP A 277 20.66 -20.07 -1.71
N GLY A 278 20.86 -19.81 -0.42
CA GLY A 278 21.81 -20.52 0.44
C GLY A 278 23.25 -20.02 0.35
N ARG A 279 23.50 -18.87 -0.30
CA ARG A 279 24.85 -18.30 -0.43
C ARG A 279 25.42 -17.69 0.84
N VAL A 280 24.57 -17.35 1.81
CA VAL A 280 25.00 -16.76 3.09
C VAL A 280 25.05 -17.86 4.15
N PRO A 281 26.24 -18.24 4.65
CA PRO A 281 26.36 -19.27 5.68
C PRO A 281 25.77 -18.79 7.01
N ASN A 282 25.27 -19.73 7.81
CA ASN A 282 24.71 -19.49 9.15
C ASN A 282 23.46 -18.60 9.20
N VAL A 283 22.70 -18.55 8.11
CA VAL A 283 21.38 -17.93 8.06
C VAL A 283 20.35 -19.02 7.77
N TYR A 284 19.37 -19.19 8.66
CA TYR A 284 18.41 -20.29 8.58
C TYR A 284 16.99 -19.76 8.62
N PHE A 285 16.11 -20.38 7.83
CA PHE A 285 14.68 -20.12 7.93
C PHE A 285 14.16 -20.56 9.31
N VAL A 286 13.34 -19.73 9.94
CA VAL A 286 12.76 -20.05 11.24
C VAL A 286 11.61 -21.04 11.03
N GLU A 287 11.90 -22.33 11.23
CA GLU A 287 10.92 -23.41 11.09
C GLU A 287 9.90 -23.46 12.23
N ASP A 288 10.28 -23.01 13.43
CA ASP A 288 9.42 -22.99 14.60
C ASP A 288 8.23 -22.02 14.41
N PRO A 289 6.97 -22.52 14.35
CA PRO A 289 5.79 -21.69 14.14
C PRO A 289 5.54 -20.67 15.25
N GLU A 290 5.91 -20.97 16.51
CA GLU A 290 5.70 -20.08 17.65
C GLU A 290 6.70 -18.93 17.63
N LEU A 291 7.98 -19.24 17.44
CA LEU A 291 9.03 -18.24 17.28
C LEU A 291 8.77 -17.37 16.05
N ARG A 292 8.30 -17.96 14.93
CA ARG A 292 7.91 -17.23 13.72
C ARG A 292 6.80 -16.22 14.00
N LYS A 293 5.71 -16.65 14.64
CA LYS A 293 4.62 -15.73 15.04
C LYS A 293 5.11 -14.65 16.00
N SER A 294 5.94 -15.02 16.99
CA SER A 294 6.50 -14.09 17.96
C SER A 294 7.37 -13.02 17.28
N VAL A 295 8.31 -13.43 16.44
CA VAL A 295 9.26 -12.55 15.75
C VAL A 295 8.56 -11.70 14.70
N GLN A 296 7.55 -12.23 14.00
CA GLN A 296 6.68 -11.44 13.12
C GLN A 296 5.79 -10.45 13.91
N SER A 297 5.52 -10.72 15.20
CA SER A 297 4.73 -9.86 16.10
C SER A 297 5.53 -8.82 16.91
N GLN A 298 6.86 -8.99 17.04
CA GLN A 298 7.82 -7.97 17.53
C GLN A 298 7.84 -6.77 16.56
N PRO A 299 8.42 -5.57 16.81
CA PRO A 299 8.21 -4.30 16.05
C PRO A 299 8.37 -4.28 14.50
N VAL A 300 8.59 -5.43 13.88
CA VAL A 300 8.13 -5.81 12.54
C VAL A 300 6.59 -5.81 12.41
N SER A 301 5.81 -6.07 13.45
CA SER A 301 4.43 -5.59 13.61
C SER A 301 4.48 -4.08 13.75
N LEU A 302 4.28 -3.40 12.63
CA LEU A 302 3.75 -2.05 12.59
C LEU A 302 2.38 -2.03 13.30
N GLU A 303 2.37 -1.90 14.62
CA GLU A 303 1.23 -1.28 15.27
C GLU A 303 1.31 0.21 14.92
N GLY A 304 0.41 0.65 14.03
CA GLY A 304 -0.06 2.03 14.07
C GLY A 304 -0.66 2.31 15.45
N PRO A 305 -1.01 3.57 15.77
CA PRO A 305 -1.63 3.92 17.06
C PRO A 305 -2.96 3.21 17.38
N TYR A 306 -3.41 2.30 16.51
CA TYR A 306 -4.56 1.41 16.65
C TYR A 306 -4.13 0.00 16.22
N GLY A 307 -3.81 -0.88 17.18
CA GLY A 307 -3.34 -2.24 16.90
C GLY A 307 -4.42 -3.15 16.30
N ASP A 308 -4.53 -3.18 14.96
CA ASP A 308 -5.38 -4.13 14.24
C ASP A 308 -4.60 -5.05 13.28
N GLY A 309 -3.41 -5.51 13.67
CA GLY A 309 -2.83 -6.81 13.29
C GLY A 309 -2.74 -7.21 11.81
N THR A 310 -2.91 -6.28 10.85
CA THR A 310 -3.01 -6.56 9.40
C THR A 310 -1.98 -5.80 8.57
N SER A 311 -0.84 -5.48 9.16
CA SER A 311 0.26 -4.79 8.50
C SER A 311 1.03 -5.75 7.58
N ASN A 312 0.77 -5.69 6.26
CA ASN A 312 1.61 -6.34 5.26
C ASN A 312 2.97 -5.62 5.19
N ASN A 313 3.96 -6.19 5.87
CA ASN A 313 5.36 -5.73 5.88
C ASN A 313 6.04 -5.74 4.49
N ILE A 314 5.37 -6.25 3.47
CA ILE A 314 5.84 -6.33 2.08
C ILE A 314 6.07 -4.93 1.47
N GLN A 315 5.32 -3.92 1.92
CA GLN A 315 5.48 -2.54 1.45
C GLN A 315 6.86 -1.94 1.81
N PHE A 316 7.58 -2.49 2.79
CA PHE A 316 8.91 -2.00 3.18
C PHE A 316 10.02 -2.35 2.17
N LEU A 317 9.84 -3.38 1.35
CA LEU A 317 10.90 -4.00 0.55
C LEU A 317 10.77 -3.70 -0.94
N GLU A 318 10.07 -2.62 -1.29
CA GLU A 318 9.56 -2.38 -2.63
C GLU A 318 10.63 -2.08 -3.69
N MET A 319 11.94 -2.15 -3.39
CA MET A 319 12.95 -1.63 -4.33
C MET A 319 14.13 -2.50 -4.76
N GLU A 320 14.66 -3.51 -4.07
CA GLU A 320 15.80 -4.30 -4.62
C GLU A 320 15.83 -5.73 -4.03
N PRO A 321 16.45 -6.73 -4.69
CA PRO A 321 16.44 -8.14 -4.23
C PRO A 321 17.22 -8.40 -2.93
N TYR A 322 17.96 -7.42 -2.43
CA TYR A 322 18.89 -7.59 -1.32
C TYR A 322 18.61 -6.68 -0.11
N ILE A 323 17.46 -6.03 -0.08
CA ILE A 323 17.04 -5.20 1.06
C ILE A 323 16.28 -6.09 2.04
N TYR A 324 16.62 -5.96 3.32
CA TYR A 324 16.04 -6.73 4.41
C TYR A 324 15.79 -5.82 5.60
N LEU A 325 14.63 -5.98 6.23
CA LEU A 325 14.43 -5.49 7.60
C LEU A 325 15.15 -6.45 8.54
N VAL A 326 15.92 -5.93 9.49
CA VAL A 326 16.65 -6.75 10.46
C VAL A 326 16.27 -6.36 11.88
N LEU A 327 15.69 -7.31 12.61
CA LEU A 327 15.37 -7.22 14.03
C LEU A 327 16.53 -7.77 14.86
N ILE A 328 17.02 -6.98 15.80
CA ILE A 328 18.07 -7.32 16.77
C ILE A 328 17.40 -7.40 18.14
N ASP A 329 17.34 -8.62 18.69
CA ASP A 329 16.61 -8.92 19.93
C ASP A 329 17.41 -9.80 20.91
N GLY A 330 18.68 -9.48 21.12
CA GLY A 330 19.56 -10.13 22.09
C GLY A 330 20.62 -11.06 21.48
N TYR A 331 21.22 -11.90 22.33
CA TYR A 331 22.28 -12.81 21.91
C TYR A 331 21.77 -13.88 20.94
N ASN A 332 22.40 -13.96 19.76
CA ASN A 332 22.03 -14.90 18.69
C ASN A 332 20.54 -14.84 18.27
N ARG A 333 19.87 -13.72 18.56
CA ARG A 333 18.47 -13.44 18.23
C ARG A 333 18.42 -12.25 17.27
N VAL A 334 19.03 -12.44 16.10
CA VAL A 334 19.00 -11.47 14.99
C VAL A 334 18.19 -12.11 13.86
N PHE A 335 17.17 -11.41 13.37
CA PHE A 335 16.24 -11.94 12.37
C PHE A 335 16.15 -10.99 11.18
N ALA A 336 16.36 -11.49 9.98
CA ALA A 336 16.12 -10.79 8.73
C ALA A 336 14.80 -11.23 8.11
N PHE A 337 14.05 -10.29 7.52
CA PHE A 337 12.78 -10.56 6.87
C PHE A 337 12.91 -10.32 5.37
N ASP A 338 12.50 -11.31 4.56
CA ASP A 338 12.41 -11.17 3.11
C ASP A 338 11.10 -10.50 2.67
N ARG A 339 10.90 -10.41 1.35
CA ARG A 339 9.73 -9.84 0.69
C ARG A 339 8.42 -10.54 1.04
N ASP A 340 8.47 -11.83 1.31
CA ASP A 340 7.30 -12.63 1.65
C ASP A 340 7.08 -12.66 3.18
N ASN A 341 7.79 -11.79 3.92
CA ASN A 341 7.78 -11.71 5.38
C ASN A 341 8.23 -13.02 6.06
N ASN A 342 9.06 -13.82 5.37
CA ASN A 342 9.69 -15.00 5.94
C ASN A 342 10.83 -14.56 6.87
N PRO A 343 10.81 -14.98 8.14
CA PRO A 343 11.90 -14.70 9.06
C PRO A 343 13.05 -15.69 8.86
N PHE A 344 14.25 -15.13 8.72
CA PHE A 344 15.50 -15.85 8.69
C PHE A 344 16.36 -15.43 9.89
N GLN A 345 16.75 -16.39 10.71
CA GLN A 345 17.63 -16.14 11.83
C GLN A 345 19.08 -16.04 11.34
N ILE A 346 19.73 -14.92 11.62
CA ILE A 346 21.15 -14.71 11.38
C ILE A 346 21.90 -15.12 12.63
N ASN A 347 22.55 -16.29 12.57
CA ASN A 347 23.35 -16.76 13.68
C ASN A 347 24.72 -16.07 13.71
N ASN A 348 25.33 -16.01 14.88
CA ASN A 348 26.69 -15.53 15.08
C ASN A 348 26.91 -14.07 14.64
N VAL A 349 25.91 -13.21 14.85
CA VAL A 349 26.05 -11.75 14.76
C VAL A 349 25.67 -11.12 16.09
N THR A 350 26.57 -10.33 16.66
CA THR A 350 26.42 -9.79 18.02
C THR A 350 26.35 -8.27 18.04
N PHE A 351 25.35 -7.74 18.74
CA PHE A 351 25.17 -6.31 18.97
C PHE A 351 25.10 -6.04 20.48
N LEU A 352 25.94 -5.11 20.97
CA LEU A 352 26.08 -4.79 22.39
C LEU A 352 25.66 -3.35 22.67
N ASN A 353 25.03 -3.13 23.82
CA ASN A 353 24.67 -1.80 24.32
C ASN A 353 25.92 -0.99 24.66
N LYS A 354 25.84 0.34 24.51
CA LYS A 354 26.89 1.25 25.00
C LYS A 354 27.20 1.10 26.49
N LYS A 355 26.30 0.58 27.31
CA LYS A 355 26.53 0.43 28.77
C LYS A 355 27.37 -0.79 29.12
N ALA A 356 27.49 -1.76 28.21
CA ALA A 356 28.40 -2.90 28.34
C ALA A 356 29.89 -2.47 28.38
N LYS A 357 30.18 -1.17 28.15
CA LYS A 357 31.49 -0.51 28.22
C LYS A 357 32.23 -0.67 29.55
N CYS A 358 31.54 -0.98 30.64
CA CYS A 358 32.14 -1.03 31.98
C CYS A 358 32.53 -2.44 32.46
N LEU A 359 32.29 -3.49 31.67
CA LEU A 359 32.66 -4.85 32.06
C LEU A 359 34.02 -5.22 31.47
N SER A 360 34.91 -5.59 32.38
CA SER A 360 36.32 -5.94 32.20
C SER A 360 36.52 -7.18 31.28
N PRO A 361 37.76 -7.56 30.92
CA PRO A 361 38.06 -8.50 29.83
C PRO A 361 37.62 -9.96 30.06
N LEU A 362 36.86 -10.26 31.11
CA LEU A 362 36.30 -11.59 31.32
C LEU A 362 35.00 -11.76 30.54
N LYS A 363 35.08 -12.57 29.49
CA LYS A 363 33.98 -13.15 28.69
C LYS A 363 32.82 -13.75 29.54
N SER A 364 33.03 -13.97 30.84
CA SER A 364 32.08 -14.60 31.77
C SER A 364 31.07 -13.65 32.43
N LEU A 365 31.05 -12.36 32.08
CA LEU A 365 30.20 -11.36 32.75
C LEU A 365 29.18 -10.67 31.82
N ILE A 366 29.12 -11.02 30.53
CA ILE A 366 28.12 -10.44 29.64
C ILE A 366 26.75 -10.97 30.06
N SER A 367 25.94 -10.08 30.61
CA SER A 367 24.58 -10.39 31.04
C SER A 367 23.63 -10.21 29.86
N GLU A 368 22.45 -10.83 29.93
CA GLU A 368 21.40 -10.69 28.91
C GLU A 368 21.00 -9.22 28.64
N GLU A 369 21.24 -8.32 29.58
CA GLU A 369 20.94 -6.88 29.49
C GLU A 369 21.99 -6.09 28.68
N ASP A 370 23.19 -6.66 28.48
CA ASP A 370 24.27 -6.03 27.72
C ASP A 370 24.04 -6.13 26.21
N TYR A 371 23.18 -7.04 25.76
CA TYR A 371 22.81 -7.17 24.36
C TYR A 371 21.74 -6.16 23.96
N LEU A 372 21.84 -5.66 22.73
CA LEU A 372 20.79 -4.81 22.15
C LEU A 372 19.51 -5.63 21.96
N LYS A 373 18.38 -5.07 22.42
CA LYS A 373 17.05 -5.69 22.33
C LYS A 373 16.09 -4.77 21.58
N GLY A 374 15.02 -5.31 21.00
CA GLY A 374 13.96 -4.50 20.37
C GLY A 374 14.45 -3.42 19.39
N THR A 375 15.52 -3.71 18.63
CA THR A 375 16.14 -2.76 17.70
C THR A 375 15.87 -3.22 16.27
N LEU A 376 15.27 -2.35 15.46
CA LEU A 376 14.90 -2.66 14.07
C LEU A 376 15.65 -1.73 13.13
N VAL A 377 16.40 -2.31 12.20
CA VAL A 377 17.20 -1.59 11.21
C VAL A 377 16.76 -1.92 9.79
N ASP A 378 16.98 -0.95 8.91
CA ASP A 378 16.82 -1.11 7.47
C ASP A 378 18.21 -1.33 6.86
N ALA A 379 18.39 -2.47 6.18
CA ALA A 379 19.70 -2.94 5.78
C ALA A 379 19.70 -3.62 4.41
N GLU A 380 20.88 -3.62 3.78
CA GLU A 380 21.15 -4.31 2.54
C GLU A 380 22.19 -5.41 2.78
N MET A 381 21.98 -6.58 2.20
CA MET A 381 22.93 -7.70 2.27
C MET A 381 23.76 -7.76 0.98
N VAL A 382 25.07 -7.60 1.09
CA VAL A 382 25.99 -7.74 -0.05
C VAL A 382 26.97 -8.88 0.18
N ILE A 383 27.44 -9.51 -0.89
CA ILE A 383 28.51 -10.51 -0.84
C ILE A 383 29.74 -9.88 -1.48
N ASP A 384 30.71 -9.47 -0.66
CA ASP A 384 31.97 -8.93 -1.16
C ASP A 384 32.89 -10.06 -1.59
N ASN A 385 33.55 -9.91 -2.73
CA ASN A 385 34.65 -10.80 -3.11
C ASN A 385 35.98 -10.15 -2.72
N VAL A 386 36.65 -10.69 -1.70
CA VAL A 386 37.97 -10.22 -1.26
C VAL A 386 38.96 -11.36 -1.41
N GLU A 387 39.94 -11.20 -2.31
CA GLU A 387 40.96 -12.21 -2.60
C GLU A 387 40.40 -13.59 -2.97
N GLY A 388 39.25 -13.62 -3.68
CA GLY A 388 38.59 -14.86 -4.11
C GLY A 388 37.69 -15.51 -3.05
N LYS A 389 37.55 -14.90 -1.87
CA LYS A 389 36.62 -15.34 -0.81
C LYS A 389 35.36 -14.49 -0.83
N GLU A 390 34.21 -15.16 -0.91
CA GLU A 390 32.89 -14.53 -0.75
C GLU A 390 32.63 -14.27 0.74
N ILE A 391 32.58 -12.99 1.12
CA ILE A 391 32.34 -12.56 2.49
C ILE A 391 31.00 -11.81 2.53
N PRO A 392 29.96 -12.37 3.18
CA PRO A 392 28.69 -11.67 3.34
C PRO A 392 28.87 -10.46 4.26
N ARG A 393 28.17 -9.37 3.94
CA ARG A 393 28.19 -8.13 4.68
C ARG A 393 26.80 -7.51 4.76
N LEU A 394 26.39 -7.20 5.98
CA LEU A 394 25.20 -6.44 6.29
C LEU A 394 25.52 -4.94 6.31
N LEU A 395 24.92 -4.19 5.40
CA LEU A 395 25.04 -2.74 5.26
C LEU A 395 23.80 -2.06 5.83
N ILE A 396 23.91 -1.52 7.04
CA ILE A 396 22.81 -0.83 7.71
C ILE A 396 22.77 0.62 7.24
N TYR A 397 21.63 1.10 6.74
CA TYR A 397 21.51 2.45 6.18
C TYR A 397 20.44 3.32 6.87
N ASP A 398 19.44 2.73 7.53
CA ASP A 398 18.49 3.47 8.38
C ASP A 398 18.18 2.70 9.68
N LEU A 399 17.71 3.43 10.71
CA LEU A 399 17.39 2.91 12.03
C LEU A 399 15.96 3.29 12.40
N ILE A 400 15.10 2.28 12.55
CA ILE A 400 13.65 2.46 12.70
C ILE A 400 13.26 2.42 14.18
N TYR A 401 13.74 1.41 14.91
CA TYR A 401 13.57 1.28 16.35
C TYR A 401 14.92 1.04 17.01
N PHE A 402 15.12 1.61 18.19
CA PHE A 402 16.31 1.40 19.00
C PHE A 402 15.90 1.12 20.45
N ASN A 403 16.22 -0.07 20.98
CA ASN A 403 15.83 -0.46 22.34
C ASN A 403 14.34 -0.20 22.65
N ASN A 404 13.45 -0.63 21.74
CA ASN A 404 12.00 -0.39 21.77
C ASN A 404 11.54 1.08 21.64
N ILE A 405 12.47 2.02 21.43
CA ILE A 405 12.15 3.43 21.18
C ILE A 405 11.91 3.61 19.68
N ASN A 406 10.75 4.17 19.32
CA ASN A 406 10.38 4.45 17.94
C ASN A 406 11.10 5.71 17.44
N LEU A 407 12.02 5.54 16.49
CA LEU A 407 12.77 6.64 15.87
C LEU A 407 12.20 7.08 14.52
N LYS A 408 11.09 6.52 14.05
CA LYS A 408 10.50 6.84 12.72
C LYS A 408 10.23 8.32 12.52
N LYS A 409 9.76 9.01 13.57
CA LYS A 409 9.40 10.43 13.52
C LYS A 409 10.62 11.36 13.55
N GLU A 410 11.78 10.87 13.96
CA GLU A 410 13.01 11.64 14.04
C GLU A 410 13.59 11.91 12.65
N LYS A 411 14.47 12.90 12.53
CA LYS A 411 15.14 13.25 11.27
C LYS A 411 16.15 12.17 10.88
N PHE A 412 16.33 11.93 9.58
CA PHE A 412 17.33 10.98 9.07
C PHE A 412 18.74 11.25 9.62
N SER A 413 19.16 12.51 9.77
CA SER A 413 20.45 12.86 10.40
C SER A 413 20.64 12.28 11.81
N ILE A 414 19.58 12.25 12.62
CA ILE A 414 19.61 11.69 13.99
C ILE A 414 19.69 10.18 13.92
N ARG A 415 18.84 9.54 13.10
CA ARG A 415 18.81 8.09 12.90
C ARG A 415 20.14 7.58 12.35
N PHE A 416 20.68 8.26 11.34
CA PHE A 416 21.97 7.96 10.71
C PHE A 416 23.16 8.08 11.66
N LYS A 417 23.16 9.10 12.53
CA LYS A 417 24.16 9.23 13.59
C LYS A 417 24.03 8.14 14.65
N ALA A 418 22.80 7.77 15.02
CA ALA A 418 22.53 6.72 15.98
C ALA A 418 23.01 5.34 15.50
N ILE A 419 22.95 5.02 14.20
CA ILE A 419 23.53 3.77 13.66
C ILE A 419 25.02 3.68 14.00
N ASP A 420 25.77 4.76 13.76
CA ASP A 420 27.20 4.79 14.02
C ASP A 420 27.52 4.76 15.52
N ASP A 421 26.86 5.64 16.28
CA ASP A 421 27.12 5.80 17.71
C ASP A 421 26.65 4.60 18.53
N GLU A 422 25.48 4.03 18.25
CA GLU A 422 24.82 3.01 19.06
C GLU A 422 25.04 1.57 18.56
N LEU A 423 25.28 1.35 17.27
CA LEU A 423 25.44 -0.01 16.71
C LEU A 423 26.88 -0.30 16.29
N ILE A 424 27.46 0.56 15.46
CA ILE A 424 28.76 0.28 14.82
C ILE A 424 29.93 0.50 15.78
N LYS A 425 30.03 1.67 16.42
CA LYS A 425 31.13 1.98 17.35
C LYS A 425 31.23 0.99 18.51
N PRO A 426 30.14 0.64 19.24
CA PRO A 426 30.21 -0.32 20.33
C PRO A 426 30.70 -1.70 19.86
N ARG A 427 30.30 -2.13 18.66
CA ARG A 427 30.76 -3.39 18.06
C ARG A 427 32.25 -3.35 17.70
N ILE A 428 32.74 -2.25 17.13
CA ILE A 428 34.17 -2.08 16.82
C ILE A 428 35.02 -2.07 18.10
N GLU A 429 34.55 -1.37 19.14
CA GLU A 429 35.21 -1.36 20.44
C GLU A 429 35.25 -2.77 21.05
N ALA A 430 34.14 -3.51 21.02
CA ALA A 430 34.08 -4.88 21.50
C ALA A 430 34.98 -5.86 20.71
N LEU A 431 35.16 -5.62 19.40
CA LEU A 431 36.14 -6.35 18.58
C LEU A 431 37.58 -6.04 19.00
N LYS A 432 37.91 -4.76 19.27
CA LYS A 432 39.25 -4.34 19.74
C LYS A 432 39.58 -4.93 21.11
N LEU A 433 38.58 -5.03 21.99
CA LEU A 433 38.70 -5.63 23.32
C LEU A 433 38.69 -7.17 23.30
N GLY A 434 38.48 -7.81 22.15
CA GLY A 434 38.41 -9.27 22.02
C GLY A 434 37.16 -9.92 22.62
N ILE A 435 36.17 -9.11 23.01
CA ILE A 435 34.86 -9.57 23.51
C ILE A 435 34.11 -10.27 22.37
N ILE A 436 34.12 -9.65 21.19
CA ILE A 436 33.63 -10.25 19.95
C ILE A 436 34.85 -10.78 19.19
N ASN A 437 34.83 -12.06 18.83
CA ASN A 437 35.84 -12.61 17.92
C ASN A 437 35.35 -12.49 16.47
N ARG A 438 36.14 -11.85 15.61
CA ARG A 438 35.84 -11.67 14.19
C ARG A 438 35.64 -12.99 13.44
N ASP A 439 36.44 -14.01 13.76
CA ASP A 439 36.38 -15.32 13.07
C ASP A 439 35.15 -16.13 13.46
N CYS A 440 34.54 -15.81 14.61
CA CYS A 440 33.30 -16.42 15.04
C CYS A 440 32.06 -15.71 14.47
N GLN A 441 32.20 -14.59 13.74
CA GLN A 441 31.05 -13.87 13.19
C GLN A 441 30.70 -14.39 11.80
N SER A 442 29.41 -14.63 11.54
CA SER A 442 28.94 -15.15 10.25
C SER A 442 29.07 -14.16 9.10
N MET A 443 29.11 -12.86 9.39
CA MET A 443 29.18 -11.79 8.40
C MET A 443 29.78 -10.50 8.96
N GLY A 444 30.26 -9.64 8.06
CA GLY A 444 30.64 -8.28 8.39
C GLY A 444 29.41 -7.40 8.60
N VAL A 445 29.45 -6.46 9.55
CA VAL A 445 28.41 -5.44 9.71
C VAL A 445 29.05 -4.08 9.53
N ARG A 446 28.48 -3.24 8.67
CA ARG A 446 28.93 -1.86 8.45
C ARG A 446 27.71 -0.95 8.29
N ARG A 447 27.92 0.34 8.55
CA ARG A 447 26.97 1.37 8.09
C ARG A 447 27.20 1.61 6.60
N LYS A 448 26.13 1.80 5.83
CA LYS A 448 26.20 2.32 4.46
C LYS A 448 26.40 3.84 4.53
N ASP A 449 27.56 4.31 4.09
CA ASP A 449 27.89 5.73 4.21
C ASP A 449 27.17 6.57 3.15
N PHE A 450 26.63 7.71 3.60
CA PHE A 450 26.05 8.74 2.73
C PHE A 450 26.98 9.95 2.67
N TRP A 451 27.14 10.50 1.47
CA TRP A 451 27.97 11.67 1.23
C TRP A 451 27.11 12.91 0.98
N PRO A 452 27.57 14.13 1.35
CA PRO A 452 26.89 15.36 0.97
C PRO A 452 26.73 15.45 -0.55
N ILE A 453 25.62 16.03 -1.01
CA ILE A 453 25.29 16.12 -2.45
C ILE A 453 26.41 16.79 -3.28
N LYS A 454 27.14 17.75 -2.71
CA LYS A 454 28.27 18.41 -3.37
C LYS A 454 29.43 17.46 -3.69
N GLU A 455 29.50 16.30 -3.04
CA GLU A 455 30.58 15.31 -3.18
C GLU A 455 30.21 14.17 -4.14
N THR A 456 29.03 14.23 -4.80
CA THR A 456 28.60 13.20 -5.75
C THR A 456 29.63 12.96 -6.87
N TYR A 457 30.40 13.99 -7.27
CA TYR A 457 31.47 13.82 -8.27
C TYR A 457 32.59 12.87 -7.81
N LYS A 458 32.87 12.79 -6.50
CA LYS A 458 33.92 11.91 -5.95
C LYS A 458 33.55 10.44 -6.10
N ILE A 459 32.25 10.13 -6.03
CA ILE A 459 31.75 8.75 -6.20
C ILE A 459 32.09 8.21 -7.60
N PHE A 460 32.12 9.08 -8.60
CA PHE A 460 32.46 8.71 -9.98
C PHE A 460 33.95 8.83 -10.31
N GLN A 461 34.80 9.24 -9.36
CA GLN A 461 36.25 9.29 -9.61
C GLN A 461 36.84 7.88 -9.63
N PRO A 462 37.81 7.60 -10.53
CA PRO A 462 38.40 6.26 -10.69
C PRO A 462 38.88 5.65 -9.37
N GLY A 463 39.56 6.43 -8.52
CA GLY A 463 40.08 5.92 -7.24
C GLY A 463 39.01 5.53 -6.20
N PHE A 464 37.80 6.08 -6.25
CA PHE A 464 36.69 5.62 -5.38
C PHE A 464 35.97 4.44 -6.01
N LEU A 465 35.68 4.54 -7.32
CA LEU A 465 34.98 3.51 -8.07
C LEU A 465 35.77 2.21 -8.00
N GLU A 466 37.06 2.22 -8.30
CA GLU A 466 37.93 1.04 -8.29
C GLU A 466 37.97 0.33 -6.92
N ASN A 467 38.01 1.08 -5.81
CA ASN A 467 38.03 0.51 -4.46
C ASN A 467 36.69 -0.11 -4.01
N VAL A 468 35.57 0.38 -4.57
CA VAL A 468 34.22 -0.12 -4.25
C VAL A 468 33.81 -1.22 -5.24
N THR A 469 34.00 -0.99 -6.54
CA THR A 469 33.74 -1.97 -7.60
C THR A 469 34.67 -3.17 -7.56
N SER A 470 35.85 -3.06 -6.91
CA SER A 470 36.67 -4.23 -6.61
C SER A 470 36.01 -5.19 -5.62
N CYS A 471 35.04 -4.71 -4.82
CA CYS A 471 34.34 -5.51 -3.81
C CYS A 471 32.94 -5.96 -4.28
N HIS A 472 32.15 -5.05 -4.87
CA HIS A 472 30.81 -5.33 -5.43
C HIS A 472 30.40 -4.30 -6.50
N GLU A 473 29.54 -4.67 -7.44
CA GLU A 473 29.10 -3.80 -8.54
C GLU A 473 28.24 -2.63 -8.05
N ILE A 474 28.44 -1.43 -8.64
CA ILE A 474 27.62 -0.24 -8.37
C ILE A 474 26.51 -0.18 -9.43
N ASP A 475 25.26 -0.32 -9.00
CA ASP A 475 24.08 -0.37 -9.86
C ASP A 475 23.32 0.97 -9.96
N GLY A 476 23.77 1.99 -9.21
CA GLY A 476 23.16 3.32 -9.22
C GLY A 476 23.56 4.22 -8.05
N LEU A 477 22.77 5.28 -7.87
CA LEU A 477 22.84 6.21 -6.76
C LEU A 477 21.47 6.30 -6.06
N VAL A 478 21.52 6.47 -4.74
CA VAL A 478 20.34 6.74 -3.90
C VAL A 478 20.50 8.11 -3.24
N PHE A 479 19.49 8.96 -3.38
CA PHE A 479 19.44 10.29 -2.78
C PHE A 479 18.42 10.28 -1.63
N GLN A 480 18.96 10.31 -0.40
CA GLN A 480 18.18 10.31 0.83
C GLN A 480 18.03 11.73 1.40
N PRO A 481 16.80 12.21 1.68
CA PRO A 481 16.61 13.50 2.34
C PRO A 481 17.01 13.47 3.82
N VAL A 482 17.79 14.47 4.25
CA VAL A 482 18.43 14.51 5.59
C VAL A 482 17.47 14.89 6.73
N ASN A 483 16.47 15.74 6.44
CA ASN A 483 15.61 16.37 7.45
C ASN A 483 14.19 15.81 7.50
N ARG A 484 13.99 14.60 6.98
CA ARG A 484 12.66 13.97 6.87
C ARG A 484 12.54 12.75 7.80
N PRO A 485 11.32 12.46 8.29
CA PRO A 485 11.05 11.22 9.03
C PRO A 485 11.22 9.98 8.14
N TYR A 486 11.34 8.81 8.76
CA TYR A 486 11.29 7.54 8.06
C TYR A 486 9.85 7.30 7.58
N VAL A 487 9.69 6.95 6.31
CA VAL A 487 8.39 6.62 5.71
C VAL A 487 8.46 5.19 5.22
N ALA A 488 7.52 4.37 5.67
CA ALA A 488 7.33 3.01 5.18
C ALA A 488 6.69 3.06 3.79
N GLY A 489 7.08 2.16 2.88
CA GLY A 489 6.49 2.11 1.54
C GLY A 489 7.09 3.12 0.57
N ARG A 490 6.37 3.33 -0.54
CA ARG A 490 6.75 4.29 -1.58
C ARG A 490 6.95 5.68 -0.98
N TYR A 491 8.16 6.21 -1.15
CA TYR A 491 8.52 7.55 -0.70
C TYR A 491 9.07 8.38 -1.85
N ASP A 492 8.27 9.31 -2.37
CA ASP A 492 8.60 10.06 -3.60
C ASP A 492 9.83 10.99 -3.46
N TYR A 493 10.27 11.27 -2.23
CA TYR A 493 11.48 12.07 -1.98
C TYR A 493 12.75 11.21 -1.85
N LEU A 494 12.63 9.88 -1.78
CA LEU A 494 13.77 8.96 -1.88
C LEU A 494 14.00 8.67 -3.36
N LEU A 495 14.99 9.34 -3.94
CA LEU A 495 15.25 9.23 -5.38
C LEU A 495 16.30 8.15 -5.60
N LYS A 496 16.02 7.23 -6.52
CA LYS A 496 17.01 6.30 -7.06
C LYS A 496 17.33 6.68 -8.49
N TRP A 497 18.62 6.73 -8.80
CA TRP A 497 19.10 6.87 -10.17
C TRP A 497 19.87 5.60 -10.53
N LYS A 498 19.49 4.96 -11.64
CA LYS A 498 20.27 3.89 -12.24
C LYS A 498 20.80 4.36 -13.60
N PRO A 499 22.03 4.00 -13.98
CA PRO A 499 22.52 4.24 -15.33
C PRO A 499 21.53 3.66 -16.35
N PRO A 500 21.20 4.38 -17.43
CA PRO A 500 20.28 3.89 -18.46
C PRO A 500 20.70 2.54 -19.05
N GLU A 501 22.00 2.24 -19.05
CA GLU A 501 22.57 1.00 -19.55
C GLU A 501 22.27 -0.21 -18.64
N LEU A 502 21.91 0.01 -17.38
CA LEU A 502 21.58 -1.02 -16.40
C LEU A 502 20.07 -1.14 -16.16
N ALA A 503 19.26 -0.37 -16.89
CA ALA A 503 17.81 -0.43 -16.79
C ALA A 503 17.27 -1.73 -17.42
N THR A 504 16.69 -2.59 -16.59
CA THR A 504 16.08 -3.86 -16.98
C THR A 504 14.64 -3.93 -16.52
N ILE A 505 13.84 -4.74 -17.21
CA ILE A 505 12.46 -5.07 -16.82
C ILE A 505 12.30 -6.59 -16.84
N ASP A 506 11.65 -7.11 -15.81
CA ASP A 506 11.29 -8.51 -15.70
C ASP A 506 9.92 -8.75 -16.33
N PHE A 507 9.88 -9.57 -17.38
CA PHE A 507 8.70 -9.90 -18.16
C PHE A 507 8.35 -11.38 -18.04
N ARG A 508 7.07 -11.72 -18.21
CA ARG A 508 6.67 -13.09 -18.54
C ARG A 508 6.78 -13.27 -20.06
N LEU A 509 7.59 -14.23 -20.49
CA LEU A 509 7.77 -14.54 -21.91
C LEU A 509 6.66 -15.46 -22.41
N GLU A 510 6.06 -15.14 -23.55
CA GLU A 510 5.16 -16.05 -24.27
C GLU A 510 5.65 -16.18 -25.73
N ILE A 511 5.99 -17.39 -26.16
CA ILE A 511 6.50 -17.65 -27.51
C ILE A 511 5.36 -18.15 -28.41
N LYS A 512 5.00 -17.37 -29.44
CA LYS A 512 3.97 -17.71 -30.42
C LYS A 512 4.58 -17.99 -31.79
N LYS A 513 4.06 -19.01 -32.46
CA LYS A 513 4.35 -19.31 -33.87
C LYS A 513 3.30 -18.63 -34.73
N ILE A 514 3.71 -17.69 -35.58
CA ILE A 514 2.81 -17.02 -36.51
C ILE A 514 3.05 -17.59 -37.92
N GLN A 515 1.97 -18.03 -38.55
CA GLN A 515 1.96 -18.46 -39.95
C GLN A 515 0.91 -17.62 -40.68
N ARG A 516 1.36 -16.68 -41.51
CA ARG A 516 0.48 -15.89 -42.36
C ARG A 516 0.38 -16.52 -43.76
N PRO A 517 -0.79 -16.51 -44.42
CA PRO A 517 -0.91 -17.01 -45.78
C PRO A 517 0.10 -16.32 -46.71
N GLY A 518 1.07 -17.08 -47.23
CA GLY A 518 2.11 -16.58 -48.14
C GLY A 518 3.44 -16.16 -47.50
N GLU A 519 3.58 -16.18 -46.16
CA GLU A 519 4.83 -15.84 -45.46
C GLU A 519 5.50 -17.06 -44.82
N LEU A 520 6.83 -17.00 -44.64
CA LEU A 520 7.59 -18.00 -43.87
C LEU A 520 7.13 -17.99 -42.40
N THR A 521 7.10 -19.17 -41.78
CA THR A 521 6.72 -19.28 -40.36
C THR A 521 7.72 -18.55 -39.48
N GLU A 522 7.25 -17.57 -38.71
CA GLU A 522 8.07 -16.78 -37.79
C GLU A 522 7.73 -17.12 -36.33
N TRP A 523 8.76 -17.11 -35.47
CA TRP A 523 8.61 -17.26 -34.03
C TRP A 523 8.73 -15.90 -33.37
N ILE A 524 7.69 -15.49 -32.65
CA ILE A 524 7.64 -14.20 -31.95
C ILE A 524 7.62 -14.46 -30.44
N GLY A 525 8.43 -13.70 -29.70
CA GLY A 525 8.45 -13.72 -28.23
C GLY A 525 7.75 -12.48 -27.71
N GLU A 526 6.53 -12.65 -27.21
CA GLU A 526 5.73 -11.60 -26.60
C GLU A 526 6.10 -11.44 -25.12
N LEU A 527 6.29 -10.20 -24.68
CA LEU A 527 6.72 -9.84 -23.33
C LEU A 527 5.53 -9.25 -22.57
N HIS A 528 5.13 -9.91 -21.49
CA HIS A 528 3.97 -9.51 -20.67
C HIS A 528 4.39 -8.97 -19.30
N VAL A 529 3.63 -7.99 -18.80
CA VAL A 529 3.76 -7.37 -17.48
C VAL A 529 2.46 -7.58 -16.69
N LEU A 530 2.50 -7.47 -15.35
CA LEU A 530 1.27 -7.54 -14.56
C LEU A 530 0.39 -6.31 -14.83
N HIS A 531 -0.93 -6.50 -14.79
CA HIS A 531 -1.95 -5.45 -15.05
C HIS A 531 -1.92 -4.93 -16.50
N LEU A 532 -1.47 -5.76 -17.46
CA LEU A 532 -1.59 -5.51 -18.89
C LEU A 532 -1.91 -6.83 -19.63
N ASP A 533 -3.14 -6.94 -20.13
CA ASP A 533 -3.59 -8.16 -20.83
C ASP A 533 -2.96 -8.30 -22.22
N THR A 534 -2.59 -7.16 -22.80
CA THR A 534 -1.87 -7.10 -24.08
C THR A 534 -0.35 -7.26 -23.88
N PRO A 535 0.38 -7.76 -24.88
CA PRO A 535 1.83 -7.80 -24.81
C PRO A 535 2.41 -6.39 -24.70
N PHE A 536 3.24 -6.17 -23.68
CA PHE A 536 3.91 -4.88 -23.43
C PHE A 536 4.92 -4.58 -24.53
N ALA A 537 5.67 -5.59 -24.95
CA ALA A 537 6.69 -5.47 -25.99
C ALA A 537 6.98 -6.83 -26.65
N ARG A 538 7.89 -6.84 -27.63
CA ARG A 538 8.38 -8.06 -28.29
C ARG A 538 9.90 -8.13 -28.19
N LEU A 539 10.41 -9.36 -28.10
CA LEU A 539 11.83 -9.63 -28.24
C LEU A 539 12.31 -9.35 -29.67
N LEU A 540 13.52 -8.81 -29.80
CA LEU A 540 14.16 -8.57 -31.09
C LEU A 540 14.40 -9.85 -31.90
N LYS A 541 14.72 -10.95 -31.21
CA LYS A 541 14.99 -12.24 -31.83
C LYS A 541 14.67 -13.38 -30.87
N VAL A 542 13.91 -14.36 -31.35
CA VAL A 542 13.70 -15.63 -30.65
C VAL A 542 14.68 -16.66 -31.20
N THR A 543 15.55 -17.19 -30.33
CA THR A 543 16.43 -18.31 -30.68
C THR A 543 15.81 -19.64 -30.26
N ASN A 544 16.23 -20.76 -30.87
CA ASN A 544 15.70 -22.08 -30.51
C ASN A 544 15.94 -22.44 -29.04
N GLN A 545 17.04 -21.94 -28.44
CA GLN A 545 17.35 -22.13 -27.03
C GLN A 545 16.36 -21.40 -26.11
N MET A 546 15.76 -20.29 -26.56
CA MET A 546 14.81 -19.52 -25.75
C MET A 546 13.47 -20.22 -25.52
N ARG A 547 13.17 -21.28 -26.30
CA ARG A 547 11.93 -22.07 -26.14
C ARG A 547 11.82 -22.70 -24.75
N GLN A 548 12.93 -22.94 -24.06
CA GLN A 548 12.92 -23.49 -22.69
C GLN A 548 12.45 -22.47 -21.63
N TYR A 549 12.40 -21.19 -21.98
CA TYR A 549 11.95 -20.10 -21.10
C TYR A 549 10.52 -19.67 -21.41
N ASP A 550 9.79 -20.41 -22.25
CA ASP A 550 8.39 -20.12 -22.52
C ASP A 550 7.56 -20.18 -21.23
N ARG A 551 6.69 -19.18 -21.04
CA ARG A 551 5.88 -18.93 -19.83
C ARG A 551 6.67 -18.65 -18.55
N LYS A 552 7.99 -18.49 -18.63
CA LYS A 552 8.83 -18.14 -17.49
C LYS A 552 9.06 -16.63 -17.36
N ILE A 553 9.51 -16.22 -16.19
CA ILE A 553 9.89 -14.83 -15.92
C ILE A 553 11.36 -14.64 -16.32
N ILE A 554 11.59 -13.66 -17.19
CA ILE A 554 12.88 -13.34 -17.76
C ILE A 554 13.20 -11.87 -17.53
N GLU A 555 14.47 -11.57 -17.27
CA GLU A 555 14.97 -10.21 -17.23
C GLU A 555 15.40 -9.81 -18.64
N CYS A 556 14.89 -8.67 -19.12
CA CYS A 556 15.24 -8.12 -20.43
C CYS A 556 15.84 -6.72 -20.31
N LYS A 557 16.75 -6.41 -21.22
CA LYS A 557 17.34 -5.08 -21.41
C LYS A 557 16.90 -4.47 -22.72
N TYR A 558 16.64 -3.17 -22.72
CA TYR A 558 16.32 -2.46 -23.95
C TYR A 558 17.60 -2.04 -24.69
N VAL A 559 17.74 -2.47 -25.93
CA VAL A 559 18.88 -2.11 -26.80
C VAL A 559 18.45 -1.00 -27.75
N ARG A 560 18.86 0.23 -27.42
CA ARG A 560 18.46 1.44 -28.16
C ARG A 560 18.90 1.41 -29.62
N GLU A 561 20.08 0.88 -29.93
CA GLU A 561 20.59 0.77 -31.31
C GLU A 561 19.71 -0.08 -32.22
N LYS A 562 19.06 -1.10 -31.66
CA LYS A 562 18.19 -2.05 -32.38
C LYS A 562 16.71 -1.74 -32.22
N GLY A 563 16.36 -0.82 -31.31
CA GLY A 563 14.96 -0.43 -31.05
C GLY A 563 14.10 -1.53 -30.42
N GLY A 564 14.68 -2.41 -29.61
CA GLY A 564 13.89 -3.50 -28.99
C GLY A 564 14.56 -4.19 -27.81
N TRP A 565 13.89 -5.21 -27.29
CA TRP A 565 14.27 -5.91 -26.06
C TRP A 565 15.13 -7.14 -26.34
N GLU A 566 16.20 -7.31 -25.58
CA GLU A 566 17.06 -8.49 -25.56
C GLU A 566 16.95 -9.21 -24.22
N PHE A 567 16.91 -10.54 -24.28
CA PHE A 567 16.94 -11.41 -23.12
C PHE A 567 18.29 -11.34 -22.41
N MET A 568 18.28 -11.21 -21.08
CA MET A 568 19.48 -11.29 -20.25
C MET A 568 19.59 -12.61 -19.50
N ARG A 569 18.62 -12.92 -18.63
CA ARG A 569 18.64 -14.11 -17.77
C ARG A 569 17.24 -14.54 -17.33
N GLU A 570 17.11 -15.76 -16.86
CA GLU A 570 15.90 -16.25 -16.17
C GLU A 570 15.86 -15.73 -14.73
N ARG A 571 14.68 -15.33 -14.27
CA ARG A 571 14.42 -14.90 -12.88
C ARG A 571 13.66 -15.99 -12.13
N THR A 572 14.39 -16.96 -11.60
CA THR A 572 13.83 -18.02 -10.75
C THR A 572 13.46 -17.53 -9.35
N ASP A 573 14.01 -16.39 -8.94
CA ASP A 573 13.75 -15.70 -7.67
C ASP A 573 12.41 -14.94 -7.64
N LYS A 574 11.71 -14.85 -8.78
CA LYS A 574 10.49 -14.08 -8.92
C LYS A 574 9.30 -14.98 -9.24
N SER A 575 8.21 -14.75 -8.51
CA SER A 575 6.92 -15.41 -8.72
C SER A 575 6.09 -14.72 -9.81
N HIS A 576 6.28 -13.42 -10.01
CA HIS A 576 5.52 -12.60 -10.96
C HIS A 576 6.40 -11.61 -11.74
N PRO A 577 6.03 -11.22 -12.99
CA PRO A 577 6.72 -10.17 -13.73
C PRO A 577 6.48 -8.79 -13.10
N ASN A 578 7.19 -7.75 -13.56
CA ASN A 578 6.95 -6.40 -13.05
C ASN A 578 5.52 -5.92 -13.36
N ALA A 579 4.99 -5.05 -12.49
CA ALA A 579 3.75 -4.34 -12.74
C ALA A 579 3.88 -3.33 -13.88
N TYR A 580 2.79 -3.09 -14.61
CA TYR A 580 2.72 -2.15 -15.72
C TYR A 580 3.30 -0.77 -15.35
N LEU A 581 2.94 -0.23 -14.17
CA LEU A 581 3.46 1.08 -13.72
C LEU A 581 4.98 1.08 -13.52
N THR A 582 5.53 0.00 -12.95
CA THR A 582 6.98 -0.18 -12.79
C THR A 582 7.65 -0.28 -14.15
N ALA A 583 7.12 -1.09 -15.06
CA ALA A 583 7.65 -1.24 -16.40
C ALA A 583 7.59 0.08 -17.20
N LYS A 584 6.50 0.84 -17.08
CA LYS A 584 6.34 2.17 -17.68
C LYS A 584 7.34 3.17 -17.10
N SER A 585 7.58 3.13 -15.78
CA SER A 585 8.58 3.98 -15.13
C SER A 585 9.98 3.70 -15.67
N VAL A 586 10.38 2.42 -15.78
CA VAL A 586 11.67 2.03 -16.35
C VAL A 586 11.75 2.41 -17.84
N LEU A 587 10.68 2.21 -18.61
CA LEU A 587 10.61 2.65 -20.01
C LEU A 587 10.77 4.17 -20.15
N ASN A 588 10.19 4.96 -19.24
CA ASN A 588 10.38 6.41 -19.21
C ASN A 588 11.84 6.78 -18.93
N THR A 589 12.52 6.07 -18.02
CA THR A 589 13.98 6.23 -17.80
C THR A 589 14.79 5.92 -19.06
N ILE A 590 14.39 4.89 -19.81
CA ILE A 590 15.04 4.51 -21.08
C ILE A 590 14.76 5.55 -22.19
N LYS A 591 13.54 6.12 -22.24
CA LYS A 591 13.12 7.11 -23.23
C LYS A 591 13.76 8.48 -22.97
N TYR A 592 13.80 8.89 -21.71
CA TYR A 592 14.35 10.18 -21.24
C TYR A 592 15.52 9.92 -20.28
N PRO A 593 16.67 9.41 -20.78
CA PRO A 593 17.79 9.04 -19.93
C PRO A 593 18.39 10.28 -19.28
N ILE A 594 18.53 10.23 -17.96
CA ILE A 594 19.37 11.16 -17.22
C ILE A 594 20.74 10.51 -17.14
N ASN A 595 21.73 11.05 -17.85
CA ASN A 595 23.07 10.50 -17.83
C ASN A 595 23.83 10.99 -16.60
N ARG A 596 24.96 10.34 -16.33
CA ARG A 596 25.88 10.72 -15.26
C ARG A 596 26.26 12.21 -15.32
N ASN A 597 26.59 12.70 -16.52
CA ASN A 597 27.00 14.09 -16.72
C ASN A 597 25.87 15.08 -16.43
N ASP A 598 24.62 14.72 -16.74
CA ASP A 598 23.45 15.57 -16.50
C ASP A 598 23.24 15.79 -14.99
N ILE A 599 23.40 14.73 -14.18
CA ILE A 599 23.34 14.80 -12.72
C ILE A 599 24.47 15.67 -12.17
N LEU A 600 25.70 15.45 -12.62
CA LEU A 600 26.86 16.20 -12.14
C LEU A 600 26.73 17.70 -12.46
N ASN A 601 26.30 18.04 -13.67
CA ASN A 601 26.06 19.41 -14.10
C ASN A 601 24.94 20.06 -13.28
N PHE A 602 23.83 19.34 -13.07
CA PHE A 602 22.72 19.81 -12.25
C PHE A 602 23.17 20.10 -10.81
N ILE A 603 23.85 19.15 -10.16
CA ILE A 603 24.36 19.31 -8.79
C ILE A 603 25.32 20.48 -8.69
N HIS A 604 26.26 20.60 -9.63
CA HIS A 604 27.21 21.71 -9.66
C HIS A 604 26.47 23.06 -9.72
N SER A 605 25.54 23.22 -10.68
CA SER A 605 24.76 24.46 -10.82
C SER A 605 23.94 24.80 -9.57
N PHE A 606 23.37 23.78 -8.92
CA PHE A 606 22.58 23.94 -7.70
C PHE A 606 23.44 24.39 -6.52
N VAL A 607 24.61 23.78 -6.34
CA VAL A 607 25.56 24.15 -5.27
C VAL A 607 26.04 25.58 -5.46
N THR A 608 26.46 25.95 -6.68
CA THR A 608 26.92 27.32 -6.99
C THR A 608 25.84 28.35 -6.70
N ARG A 609 24.59 28.12 -7.13
CA ARG A 609 23.47 29.05 -6.87
C ARG A 609 23.18 29.20 -5.38
N LYS A 610 23.27 28.12 -4.62
CA LYS A 610 23.03 28.14 -3.16
C LYS A 610 24.15 28.88 -2.41
N GLU A 611 25.39 28.78 -2.89
CA GLU A 611 26.53 29.52 -2.33
C GLU A 611 26.42 31.01 -2.65
N GLN A 612 26.03 31.39 -3.87
CA GLN A 612 25.74 32.78 -4.23
C GLN A 612 24.66 33.41 -3.34
N LEU A 613 23.52 32.73 -3.17
CA LEU A 613 22.42 33.20 -2.30
C LEU A 613 22.81 33.31 -0.82
N LYS A 614 23.80 32.54 -0.36
CA LYS A 614 24.34 32.67 1.01
C LYS A 614 25.27 33.86 1.15
N ASN A 615 26.01 34.20 0.09
CA ASN A 615 26.93 35.34 0.08
C ASN A 615 26.20 36.68 -0.13
N GLU A 616 24.99 36.67 -0.68
CA GLU A 616 24.13 37.86 -0.81
C GLU A 616 23.31 38.18 0.45
N ASN A 617 23.13 37.21 1.34
CA ASN A 617 22.38 37.35 2.60
C ASN A 617 23.27 37.50 3.85
N ASN A 618 24.60 37.48 3.67
CA ASN A 618 25.61 37.84 4.66
C ASN A 618 26.25 39.16 4.26
#